data_AF-A0AA36CEX5-F1
#
_entry.id   AF-A0AA36CEX5-F1
#
_cell.length_a   1.000
_cell.length_b   1.000
_cell.length_c   1.000
_cell.angle_alpha   90.00
_cell.angle_beta   90.00
_cell.angle_gamma   90.00
#
_symmetry.space_group_name_H-M   'P 1'
#
loop_
_entity.id
_entity.type
_entity.pdbx_description
1 polymer ?
#
loop_
_entity_poly.entity_id
_entity_poly.type
_entity_poly.pdbx_seq_one_letter_code
_entity_poly.pdbx_strand_id
1 'polypeptide(L)'
;MMKLAVASLSVLLLAQACVDNSANCASWRSNGFCSSTFYTTAYKTQYCPASCGLCSLVSTTASTTGCRNTNSNCASWVSNGFCTSTAYTAAQKAAYCPVSCGLCVSTTAASTATTKTSTTGSTATTKTSTSATTKTSTASSTSA
;
A
#
# COMPACT_ATOMS: atom_id res chain seq x y z
N MET A 1 33.92 25.59 -28.09
CA MET A 1 32.52 25.22 -27.82
C MET A 1 32.48 23.75 -27.43
N MET A 2 32.58 23.47 -26.13
CA MET A 2 32.71 22.13 -25.58
C MET A 2 31.31 21.51 -25.50
N LYS A 3 31.04 20.52 -26.35
CA LYS A 3 29.83 19.71 -26.32
C LYS A 3 29.87 18.82 -25.08
N LEU A 4 29.39 19.32 -23.94
CA LEU A 4 29.10 18.46 -22.80
C LEU A 4 27.79 17.75 -23.08
N ALA A 5 27.90 16.47 -23.40
CA ALA A 5 26.78 15.55 -23.43
C ALA A 5 26.10 15.56 -22.06
N VAL A 6 24.92 16.19 -21.98
CA VAL A 6 23.93 15.95 -20.92
C VAL A 6 23.29 14.59 -21.17
N ALA A 7 24.11 13.55 -21.12
CA ALA A 7 23.63 12.18 -21.00
C ALA A 7 23.40 11.92 -19.51
N SER A 8 22.13 11.92 -19.13
CA SER A 8 21.61 10.97 -18.16
C SER A 8 22.16 11.07 -16.73
N LEU A 9 22.02 12.24 -16.09
CA LEU A 9 22.20 12.38 -14.63
C LEU A 9 21.00 11.86 -13.81
N SER A 10 20.09 11.12 -14.43
CA SER A 10 18.80 10.74 -13.84
C SER A 10 18.67 9.25 -13.48
N VAL A 11 19.74 8.44 -13.58
CA VAL A 11 19.64 6.98 -13.43
C VAL A 11 20.80 6.36 -12.65
N LEU A 12 21.20 6.92 -11.50
CA LEU A 12 22.34 6.32 -10.75
C LEU A 12 22.24 6.14 -9.24
N LEU A 13 21.21 6.56 -8.49
CA LEU A 13 21.19 6.24 -7.05
C LEU A 13 19.78 6.01 -6.50
N LEU A 14 19.28 4.77 -6.61
CA LEU A 14 18.23 4.23 -5.73
C LEU A 14 18.72 3.08 -4.84
N ALA A 15 20.04 2.95 -4.66
CA ALA A 15 20.57 2.32 -3.46
C ALA A 15 20.87 3.47 -2.49
N GLN A 16 19.99 3.72 -1.52
CA GLN A 16 20.36 4.55 -0.38
C GLN A 16 21.53 3.83 0.29
N ALA A 17 22.76 4.26 -0.01
CA ALA A 17 23.94 3.72 0.65
C ALA A 17 23.72 3.84 2.16
N CYS A 18 24.01 2.78 2.91
CA CYS A 18 23.90 2.85 4.36
C CYS A 18 25.00 3.78 4.89
N VAL A 19 24.67 5.05 5.03
CA VAL A 19 25.58 6.08 5.53
C VAL A 19 24.85 6.89 6.59
N ASP A 20 25.61 7.39 7.54
CA ASP A 20 25.08 8.30 8.54
C ASP A 20 24.71 9.64 7.90
N ASN A 21 23.53 10.13 8.21
CA ASN A 21 22.99 11.38 7.69
C ASN A 21 23.24 12.57 8.62
N SER A 22 23.89 12.35 9.77
CA SER A 22 24.26 13.38 10.74
C SER A 22 25.73 13.26 11.14
N ALA A 23 26.43 14.41 11.18
CA ALA A 23 27.80 14.48 11.68
C ALA A 23 27.92 14.09 13.17
N ASN A 24 26.82 14.20 13.92
CA ASN A 24 26.79 13.91 15.36
C ASN A 24 26.60 12.43 15.68
N CYS A 25 26.45 11.55 14.68
CA CYS A 25 26.14 10.15 14.88
C CYS A 25 27.14 9.41 15.78
N ALA A 26 28.44 9.75 15.70
CA ALA A 26 29.45 9.20 16.59
C ALA A 26 29.19 9.57 18.06
N SER A 27 28.93 10.86 18.33
CA SER A 27 28.63 11.35 19.68
C SER A 27 27.30 10.77 20.19
N TRP A 28 26.26 10.79 19.37
CA TRP A 28 24.95 10.25 19.73
C TRP A 28 24.99 8.76 20.03
N ARG A 29 25.71 7.96 19.24
CA ARG A 29 25.93 6.54 19.52
C ARG A 29 26.57 6.36 20.90
N SER A 30 27.64 7.09 21.22
CA SER A 30 28.32 7.03 22.53
C SER A 30 27.42 7.48 23.69
N ASN A 31 26.49 8.41 23.44
CA ASN A 31 25.49 8.86 24.41
C ASN A 31 24.24 7.95 24.46
N GLY A 32 24.27 6.77 23.83
CA GLY A 32 23.20 5.79 23.92
C GLY A 32 22.01 6.02 22.97
N PHE A 33 22.14 6.88 21.95
CA PHE A 33 21.07 7.14 20.97
C PHE A 33 20.51 5.87 20.33
N CYS A 34 21.38 4.92 19.98
CA CYS A 34 20.97 3.68 19.31
C CYS A 34 20.14 2.76 20.22
N SER A 35 20.36 2.80 21.54
CA SER A 35 19.66 1.98 22.54
C SER A 35 18.53 2.72 23.25
N SER A 36 18.43 4.03 23.05
CA SER A 36 17.42 4.89 23.69
C SER A 36 15.99 4.48 23.29
N THR A 37 15.10 4.34 24.27
CA THR A 37 13.67 4.09 24.02
C THR A 37 12.89 5.36 23.65
N PHE A 38 13.49 6.54 23.85
CA PHE A 38 12.89 7.83 23.48
C PHE A 38 12.80 8.03 21.96
N TYR A 39 13.74 7.44 21.20
CA TYR A 39 13.78 7.54 19.74
C TYR A 39 13.27 6.25 19.10
N THR A 40 12.42 6.38 18.09
CA THR A 40 11.93 5.22 17.33
C THR A 40 13.05 4.63 16.49
N THR A 41 12.95 3.33 16.17
CA THR A 41 13.89 2.67 15.26
C THR A 41 13.92 3.34 13.89
N ALA A 42 12.79 3.86 13.40
CA ALA A 42 12.72 4.64 12.17
C ALA A 42 13.57 5.92 12.28
N TYR A 43 13.47 6.66 13.40
CA TYR A 43 14.26 7.87 13.63
C TYR A 43 15.77 7.55 13.69
N LYS A 44 16.14 6.47 14.39
CA LYS A 44 17.54 6.01 14.44
C LYS A 44 18.07 5.61 13.07
N THR A 45 17.27 4.89 12.28
CA THR A 45 17.61 4.45 10.92
C THR A 45 17.68 5.64 9.96
N GLN A 46 16.86 6.67 10.16
CA GLN A 46 16.87 7.88 9.33
C GLN A 46 18.13 8.71 9.54
N TYR A 47 18.58 8.90 10.79
CA TYR A 47 19.71 9.79 11.08
C TYR A 47 21.05 9.08 11.12
N CYS A 48 21.10 7.92 11.75
CA CYS A 48 22.35 7.19 11.99
C CYS A 48 22.20 5.70 11.70
N PRO A 49 21.88 5.27 10.46
CA PRO A 49 21.73 3.87 10.14
C PRO A 49 23.06 3.10 10.23
N ALA A 50 24.19 3.70 9.86
CA ALA A 50 25.51 3.04 9.91
C ALA A 50 26.04 3.03 11.35
N SER A 51 26.18 4.21 11.96
CA SER A 51 25.63 4.55 13.27
C SER A 51 25.20 3.37 14.16
N CYS A 52 23.92 3.05 14.04
CA CYS A 52 23.26 2.11 14.92
C CYS A 52 23.24 0.68 14.38
N GLY A 53 23.97 0.38 13.30
CA GLY A 53 23.96 -0.95 12.67
C GLY A 53 22.60 -1.31 12.04
N LEU A 54 21.81 -0.31 11.65
CA LEU A 54 20.46 -0.44 11.10
C LEU A 54 20.44 -0.43 9.57
N CYS A 55 21.58 -0.71 8.93
CA CYS A 55 21.70 -0.76 7.47
C CYS A 55 20.71 -1.73 6.81
N SER A 56 20.43 -2.88 7.43
CA SER A 56 19.45 -3.84 6.90
C SER A 56 18.03 -3.27 6.85
N LEU A 57 17.73 -2.23 7.65
CA LEU A 57 16.43 -1.54 7.64
C LEU A 57 16.38 -0.44 6.57
N VAL A 58 17.53 0.08 6.13
CA VAL A 58 17.59 1.14 5.10
C VAL A 58 17.19 0.62 3.71
N SER A 59 17.35 -0.68 3.47
CA SER A 59 16.95 -1.34 2.21
C SER A 59 15.45 -1.60 2.07
N THR A 60 14.63 -1.25 3.06
CA THR A 60 13.19 -1.60 3.03
C THR A 60 12.27 -0.45 3.42
N THR A 61 12.79 0.78 3.57
CA THR A 61 11.94 1.97 3.75
C THR A 61 11.39 2.51 2.42
N ALA A 62 10.87 1.63 1.56
CA ALA A 62 9.64 1.98 0.87
C ALA A 62 8.52 1.91 1.92
N SER A 63 8.51 2.93 2.76
CA SER A 63 7.65 3.05 3.92
C SER A 63 6.19 2.85 3.46
N THR A 64 5.61 1.71 3.79
CA THR A 64 4.14 1.52 3.78
C THR A 64 3.47 2.29 4.92
N THR A 65 4.21 3.16 5.63
CA THR A 65 3.70 4.17 6.55
C THR A 65 2.78 5.11 5.80
N GLY A 66 1.52 4.71 5.66
CA GLY A 66 0.53 5.39 4.83
C GLY A 66 -0.49 4.43 4.25
N CYS A 67 -0.16 3.15 4.08
CA CYS A 67 -1.13 2.18 3.58
C CYS A 67 -2.04 1.66 4.68
N ARG A 68 -3.12 2.38 4.92
CA ARG A 68 -4.24 1.96 5.77
C ARG A 68 -5.55 2.26 5.08
N ASN A 69 -6.57 1.47 5.37
CA ASN A 69 -7.94 1.87 5.03
C ASN A 69 -8.27 3.18 5.75
N THR A 70 -8.78 4.15 5.00
CA THR A 70 -9.22 5.43 5.56
C THR A 70 -10.74 5.44 5.81
N ASN A 71 -11.48 4.50 5.20
CA ASN A 71 -12.91 4.34 5.42
C ASN A 71 -13.22 3.10 6.27
N SER A 72 -14.14 3.22 7.23
CA SER A 72 -14.60 2.11 8.06
C SER A 72 -15.44 1.08 7.30
N ASN A 73 -16.06 1.46 6.18
CA ASN A 73 -16.93 0.60 5.39
C ASN A 73 -16.18 -0.30 4.40
N CYS A 74 -14.85 -0.27 4.37
CA CYS A 74 -14.06 -1.01 3.40
C CYS A 74 -14.42 -2.51 3.34
N ALA A 75 -14.66 -3.15 4.48
CA ALA A 75 -15.07 -4.57 4.50
C ALA A 75 -16.38 -4.80 3.72
N SER A 76 -17.39 -3.95 3.93
CA SER A 76 -18.66 -4.04 3.20
C SER A 76 -18.48 -3.70 1.72
N TRP A 77 -17.77 -2.62 1.41
CA TRP A 77 -17.57 -2.17 0.04
C TRP A 77 -16.81 -3.19 -0.80
N VAL A 78 -15.76 -3.81 -0.26
CA VAL A 78 -15.02 -4.88 -0.97
C VAL A 78 -15.92 -6.07 -1.27
N SER A 79 -16.73 -6.53 -0.30
CA SER A 79 -17.71 -7.61 -0.52
C SER A 79 -18.78 -7.25 -1.56
N ASN A 80 -19.09 -5.97 -1.72
CA ASN A 80 -20.01 -5.44 -2.74
C ASN A 80 -19.29 -5.11 -4.08
N GLY A 81 -18.04 -5.53 -4.27
CA GLY A 81 -17.32 -5.37 -5.53
C GLY A 81 -16.67 -3.99 -5.75
N PHE A 82 -16.47 -3.18 -4.70
CA PHE A 82 -15.84 -1.87 -4.80
C PHE A 82 -14.48 -1.89 -5.50
N CYS A 83 -13.63 -2.89 -5.20
CA CYS A 83 -12.29 -2.97 -5.76
C CYS A 83 -12.29 -3.29 -7.27
N THR A 84 -13.30 -4.01 -7.76
CA THR A 84 -13.43 -4.42 -9.17
C THR A 84 -14.36 -3.52 -9.98
N SER A 85 -15.18 -2.71 -9.31
CA SER A 85 -16.13 -1.78 -9.95
C SER A 85 -15.43 -0.77 -10.86
N THR A 86 -15.96 -0.56 -12.05
CA THR A 86 -15.51 0.47 -12.99
C THR A 86 -16.05 1.86 -12.65
N ALA A 87 -17.00 1.97 -11.72
CA ALA A 87 -17.56 3.24 -11.27
C ALA A 87 -16.58 4.05 -10.40
N TYR A 88 -15.53 3.41 -9.87
CA TYR A 88 -14.50 4.04 -9.05
C TYR A 88 -13.13 3.94 -9.71
N THR A 89 -12.37 5.02 -9.66
CA THR A 89 -11.00 5.05 -10.18
C THR A 89 -10.06 4.26 -9.27
N ALA A 90 -8.93 3.80 -9.82
CA ALA A 90 -7.87 3.17 -9.02
C ALA A 90 -7.38 4.08 -7.89
N ALA A 91 -7.32 5.39 -8.13
CA ALA A 91 -6.96 6.39 -7.12
C ALA A 91 -7.99 6.46 -5.98
N GLN A 92 -9.29 6.43 -6.27
CA GLN A 92 -10.34 6.39 -5.24
C GLN A 92 -10.28 5.10 -4.42
N LYS A 93 -10.05 3.96 -5.08
CA LYS A 93 -9.90 2.67 -4.40
C LYS A 93 -8.69 2.67 -3.47
N ALA A 94 -7.56 3.23 -3.92
CA ALA A 94 -6.34 3.38 -3.13
C ALA A 94 -6.46 4.46 -2.04
N ALA A 95 -7.31 5.47 -2.22
CA ALA A 95 -7.54 6.50 -1.20
C ALA A 95 -8.38 5.99 -0.03
N TYR A 96 -9.44 5.21 -0.31
CA TYR A 96 -10.38 4.75 0.71
C TYR A 96 -9.99 3.42 1.34
N CYS A 97 -9.69 2.44 0.50
CA CYS A 97 -9.53 1.05 0.92
C CYS A 97 -8.27 0.39 0.35
N PRO A 98 -7.08 1.02 0.44
CA PRO A 98 -5.89 0.48 -0.20
C PRO A 98 -5.49 -0.88 0.37
N VAL A 99 -5.68 -1.13 1.67
CA VAL A 99 -5.39 -2.43 2.28
C VAL A 99 -6.43 -3.46 1.84
N SER A 100 -7.72 -3.14 1.97
CA SER A 100 -8.79 -4.09 1.63
C SER A 100 -8.87 -4.42 0.14
N CYS A 101 -8.43 -3.51 -0.73
CA CYS A 101 -8.32 -3.77 -2.17
C CYS A 101 -6.96 -4.33 -2.60
N GLY A 102 -6.02 -4.57 -1.67
CA GLY A 102 -4.68 -5.05 -2.01
C GLY A 102 -3.85 -4.07 -2.84
N LEU A 103 -4.15 -2.78 -2.76
CA LEU A 103 -3.50 -1.69 -3.51
C LEU A 103 -2.34 -1.04 -2.75
N CYS A 104 -1.93 -1.64 -1.63
CA CYS A 104 -0.69 -1.28 -0.95
C CYS A 104 0.52 -1.68 -1.82
N VAL A 105 0.83 -0.86 -2.81
CA VAL A 105 2.06 -0.99 -3.59
C VAL A 105 3.09 -0.03 -3.02
N SER A 106 4.22 -0.58 -2.60
CA SER A 106 5.42 0.20 -2.29
C SER A 106 5.84 0.91 -3.58
N THR A 107 5.68 2.22 -3.62
CA THR A 107 5.95 3.05 -4.80
C THR A 107 7.43 2.96 -5.19
N THR A 108 7.78 1.99 -6.04
CA THR A 108 8.82 2.18 -7.03
C THR A 108 8.08 2.34 -8.35
N ALA A 109 8.10 3.57 -8.87
CA ALA A 109 7.31 3.99 -10.01
C ALA A 109 7.59 3.10 -11.23
N ALA A 110 6.70 2.15 -11.49
CA ALA A 110 6.53 1.50 -12.78
C ALA A 110 5.10 0.96 -12.89
N SER A 111 4.21 1.79 -13.41
CA SER A 111 3.07 1.32 -14.21
C SER A 111 2.48 2.51 -14.98
N THR A 112 3.17 2.84 -16.07
CA THR A 112 2.49 3.19 -17.32
C THR A 112 1.66 1.96 -17.72
N ALA A 113 0.44 1.84 -17.20
CA ALA A 113 -0.53 0.87 -17.69
C ALA A 113 -1.40 1.56 -18.74
N THR A 114 -0.91 1.46 -19.96
CA THR A 114 -1.56 1.81 -21.22
C THR A 114 -2.98 1.25 -21.30
N THR A 115 -3.87 2.14 -21.72
CA THR A 115 -5.17 1.90 -22.37
C THR A 115 -5.26 0.54 -23.05
N LYS A 116 -6.22 -0.30 -22.62
CA LYS A 116 -6.88 -1.26 -23.50
C LYS A 116 -8.35 -0.89 -23.62
N THR A 117 -8.63 -0.18 -24.70
CA THR A 117 -9.95 0.16 -25.21
C THR A 117 -10.78 -1.10 -25.44
N SER A 118 -12.03 -1.01 -25.00
CA SER A 118 -13.15 -1.91 -25.22
C SER A 118 -13.63 -1.90 -26.68
N THR A 119 -13.98 -3.06 -27.26
CA THR A 119 -14.87 -3.22 -28.43
C THR A 119 -15.20 -4.73 -28.56
N THR A 120 -16.38 -5.29 -28.86
CA THR A 120 -17.83 -4.98 -28.83
C THR A 120 -18.55 -6.28 -29.27
N GLY A 121 -19.74 -6.57 -28.72
CA GLY A 121 -20.80 -7.38 -29.36
C GLY A 121 -21.23 -8.63 -28.58
N SER A 122 -22.32 -8.60 -27.79
CA SER A 122 -23.74 -8.93 -28.16
C SER A 122 -23.93 -10.41 -28.55
N THR A 123 -24.91 -11.21 -28.10
CA THR A 123 -26.23 -11.06 -27.45
C THR A 123 -26.75 -12.48 -27.14
N ALA A 124 -27.48 -12.70 -26.04
CA ALA A 124 -28.64 -13.62 -25.91
C ALA A 124 -29.11 -13.66 -24.43
N THR A 125 -30.16 -12.94 -24.04
CA THR A 125 -31.59 -13.33 -24.02
C THR A 125 -31.98 -14.31 -22.90
N THR A 126 -32.62 -13.74 -21.87
CA THR A 126 -33.80 -14.20 -21.11
C THR A 126 -33.79 -15.60 -20.47
N LYS A 127 -33.95 -15.63 -19.13
CA LYS A 127 -35.09 -16.32 -18.49
C LYS A 127 -35.36 -15.79 -17.07
N THR A 128 -36.49 -15.10 -16.99
CA THR A 128 -37.33 -14.86 -15.82
C THR A 128 -37.61 -16.17 -15.09
N SER A 129 -37.51 -16.16 -13.77
CA SER A 129 -38.20 -17.10 -12.86
C SER A 129 -38.45 -16.39 -11.55
N THR A 130 -39.68 -15.89 -11.43
CA THR A 130 -40.30 -15.33 -10.22
C THR A 130 -40.83 -16.46 -9.34
N SER A 131 -41.02 -16.14 -8.05
CA SER A 131 -41.85 -16.83 -7.04
C SER A 131 -41.17 -17.98 -6.28
N ALA A 132 -41.33 -18.17 -4.97
CA ALA A 132 -42.25 -17.55 -4.00
C ALA A 132 -41.71 -17.69 -2.56
N THR A 133 -42.14 -16.74 -1.74
CA THR A 133 -42.36 -16.76 -0.29
C THR A 133 -42.69 -18.14 0.30
N THR A 134 -42.08 -18.49 1.44
CA THR A 134 -42.78 -19.14 2.57
C THR A 134 -42.08 -18.79 3.88
N LYS A 135 -42.74 -17.95 4.69
CA LYS A 135 -42.61 -17.92 6.16
C LYS A 135 -43.21 -19.22 6.70
N THR A 136 -42.53 -19.92 7.59
CA THR A 136 -43.21 -20.72 8.62
C THR A 136 -42.35 -20.79 9.87
N SER A 137 -42.86 -20.16 10.92
CA SER A 137 -42.46 -20.33 12.31
C SER A 137 -43.00 -21.66 12.81
N THR A 138 -42.23 -22.44 13.56
CA THR A 138 -42.81 -23.45 14.47
C THR A 138 -41.91 -23.59 15.70
N ALA A 139 -42.49 -23.24 16.85
CA ALA A 139 -42.00 -23.55 18.18
C ALA A 139 -42.40 -24.99 18.56
N SER A 140 -41.60 -25.67 19.40
CA SER A 140 -41.95 -26.76 20.34
C SER A 140 -40.61 -27.30 20.91
N SER A 141 -40.19 -27.03 22.16
CA SER A 141 -40.64 -27.57 23.46
C SER A 141 -40.25 -29.04 23.74
N THR A 142 -39.34 -29.20 24.72
CA THR A 142 -39.31 -30.21 25.82
C THR A 142 -38.80 -31.65 25.59
N SER A 143 -37.95 -32.08 26.54
CA SER A 143 -37.79 -33.41 27.16
C SER A 143 -36.62 -34.31 26.71
N ALA A 144 -35.56 -34.33 27.53
CA ALA A 144 -34.90 -35.54 28.05
C ALA A 144 -34.01 -35.16 29.23
#